data_AF-A0A662Y1F2-F1
#
_entry.id   AF-A0A662Y1F2-F1
#
_cell.length_a   1.000
_cell.length_b   1.000
_cell.length_c   1.000
_cell.angle_alpha   90.00
_cell.angle_beta   90.00
_cell.angle_gamma   90.00
#
_symmetry.space_group_name_H-M   'P 1'
#
loop_
_entity.id
_entity.type
_entity.pdbx_description
1 polymer ?
#
loop_
_entity_poly.entity_id
_entity_poly.type
_entity_poly.pdbx_seq_one_letter_code
_entity_poly.pdbx_strand_id
1 'polypeptide(L)'
;MGNKKRSLEDLQRALREEAAWKDSNRVAQFVANVVGGSLVVLGLGSYLVNAALVELADAPIRLDGYFQYGQSIAAAAGDLAVEEFWAVAHILEGCRLEDLSDPQVVARPLAVAAILIASLLLLRKYKWVGWFCGLQLMVILQWIVALYQMARILVSMSLYVVVKLLKLVLLVARRLYVGLFGVRDKQAEALRRLMKTTKSYREWKQMAKYLDVLEGKDDWKTTLQPEDTEHCDFVQMRRNTENLTRALDAGDRVNVDELRYIVASLVMRDELGVDTPSLHLECNSGTKTAITTYNALVMRALDVLAAMSNEEFPHADKVRFFRRMKQSFGSTALCLSGGGAIAMYHMGVIRALLEADVLPNVISGSSGGSITAAFAACNTNEELLTKVLVNDISTRYFPLGIRWFPPLLEQLAHCVKTGFLVASSEFERTTEHYYSEPMDAEDKTMQYTFQDAFLKTGRHVCITVSASDITGHKGPKKLLLSHINTPHVLLWSAVAVSCSLPGIMKGKQLMARDFEGNIVPYAALNKEWVDGSIQHDLPMETMASGFDVTNFIVSQVNPHVVPFVGDD
;
A
#
# COMPACT_ATOMS: atom_id res chain seq x y z
N MET A 1 12.11 -52.27 8.59
CA MET A 1 12.64 -50.89 8.69
C MET A 1 13.56 -50.47 7.51
N GLY A 2 13.63 -51.23 6.39
CA GLY A 2 14.56 -50.92 5.29
C GLY A 2 14.00 -50.17 4.07
N ASN A 3 12.68 -50.03 3.92
CA ASN A 3 12.07 -49.53 2.67
C ASN A 3 11.58 -48.07 2.69
N LYS A 4 11.63 -47.37 3.84
CA LYS A 4 11.23 -45.94 3.94
C LYS A 4 12.39 -44.95 3.74
N LYS A 5 13.65 -45.39 3.86
CA LYS A 5 14.83 -44.54 3.67
C LYS A 5 15.15 -44.30 2.19
N ARG A 6 14.96 -45.31 1.34
CA ARG A 6 15.17 -45.20 -0.12
C ARG A 6 14.25 -44.16 -0.77
N SER A 7 12.97 -44.10 -0.38
CA SER A 7 12.03 -43.17 -1.03
C SER A 7 12.29 -41.68 -0.72
N LEU A 8 12.95 -41.35 0.40
CA LEU A 8 13.27 -39.96 0.75
C LEU A 8 14.56 -39.50 0.04
N GLU A 9 15.54 -40.39 -0.07
CA GLU A 9 16.78 -40.13 -0.82
C GLU A 9 16.50 -40.03 -2.33
N ASP A 10 15.62 -40.89 -2.87
CA ASP A 10 15.20 -40.84 -4.27
C ASP A 10 14.38 -39.58 -4.58
N LEU A 11 13.51 -39.13 -3.64
CA LEU A 11 12.76 -37.88 -3.78
C LEU A 11 13.68 -36.64 -3.68
N GLN A 12 14.66 -36.66 -2.76
CA GLN A 12 15.66 -35.60 -2.66
C GLN A 12 16.61 -35.56 -3.86
N ARG A 13 16.89 -36.72 -4.47
CA ARG A 13 17.68 -36.82 -5.70
C ARG A 13 16.89 -36.31 -6.91
N ALA A 14 15.63 -36.72 -7.04
CA ALA A 14 14.73 -36.22 -8.08
C ALA A 14 14.51 -34.70 -7.97
N LEU A 15 14.29 -34.18 -6.75
CA LEU A 15 14.15 -32.73 -6.51
C LEU A 15 15.45 -31.95 -6.78
N ARG A 16 16.62 -32.55 -6.52
CA ARG A 16 17.92 -31.94 -6.87
C ARG A 16 18.19 -31.99 -8.37
N GLU A 17 17.85 -33.07 -9.05
CA GLU A 17 17.99 -33.19 -10.50
C GLU A 17 17.00 -32.29 -11.25
N GLU A 18 15.77 -32.15 -10.77
CA GLU A 18 14.75 -31.26 -11.36
C GLU A 18 15.06 -29.77 -11.10
N ALA A 19 15.65 -29.43 -9.94
CA ALA A 19 16.15 -28.09 -9.65
C ALA A 19 17.42 -27.76 -10.44
N ALA A 20 18.37 -28.69 -10.54
CA ALA A 20 19.59 -28.51 -11.33
C ALA A 20 19.31 -28.40 -12.84
N TRP A 21 18.30 -29.13 -13.34
CA TRP A 21 17.88 -29.06 -14.74
C TRP A 21 17.16 -27.75 -15.07
N LYS A 22 16.32 -27.23 -14.16
CA LYS A 22 15.66 -25.91 -14.33
C LYS A 22 16.61 -24.72 -14.24
N ASP A 23 17.62 -24.78 -13.37
CA ASP A 23 18.62 -23.71 -13.25
C ASP A 23 19.63 -23.75 -14.40
N SER A 24 20.04 -24.93 -14.86
CA SER A 24 20.95 -25.05 -16.01
C SER A 24 20.34 -24.50 -17.30
N ASN A 25 19.05 -24.77 -17.58
CA ASN A 25 18.38 -24.22 -18.76
C ASN A 25 18.16 -22.71 -18.65
N ARG A 26 17.86 -22.16 -17.46
CA ARG A 26 17.73 -20.70 -17.28
C ARG A 26 19.07 -19.98 -17.39
N VAL A 27 20.14 -20.55 -16.85
CA VAL A 27 21.49 -20.00 -16.98
C VAL A 27 21.98 -20.14 -18.42
N ALA A 28 21.75 -21.27 -19.08
CA ALA A 28 22.10 -21.46 -20.48
C ALA A 28 21.32 -20.52 -21.40
N GLN A 29 20.03 -20.27 -21.12
CA GLN A 29 19.20 -19.36 -21.90
C GLN A 29 19.50 -17.89 -21.61
N PHE A 30 19.88 -17.55 -20.38
CA PHE A 30 20.43 -16.24 -20.04
C PHE A 30 21.78 -16.00 -20.73
N VAL A 31 22.69 -16.97 -20.67
CA VAL A 31 23.99 -16.89 -21.35
C VAL A 31 23.80 -16.86 -22.86
N ALA A 32 22.88 -17.64 -23.45
CA ALA A 32 22.58 -17.59 -24.87
C ALA A 32 21.95 -16.27 -25.31
N ASN A 33 21.08 -15.67 -24.48
CA ASN A 33 20.48 -14.37 -24.78
C ASN A 33 21.48 -13.21 -24.60
N VAL A 34 22.38 -13.30 -23.63
CA VAL A 34 23.45 -12.31 -23.44
C VAL A 34 24.50 -12.44 -24.53
N VAL A 35 24.98 -13.65 -24.83
CA VAL A 35 25.96 -13.91 -25.90
C VAL A 35 25.35 -13.61 -27.28
N GLY A 36 24.08 -13.98 -27.52
CA GLY A 36 23.34 -13.66 -28.74
C GLY A 36 23.09 -12.16 -28.89
N GLY A 37 22.70 -11.47 -27.82
CA GLY A 37 22.55 -10.02 -27.80
C GLY A 37 23.88 -9.29 -28.03
N SER A 38 24.96 -9.74 -27.40
CA SER A 38 26.31 -9.19 -27.60
C SER A 38 26.84 -9.46 -29.00
N LEU A 39 26.60 -10.63 -29.59
CA LEU A 39 26.97 -10.96 -30.98
C LEU A 39 26.15 -10.16 -32.00
N VAL A 40 24.87 -9.89 -31.74
CA VAL A 40 24.04 -9.05 -32.60
C VAL A 40 24.48 -7.60 -32.53
N VAL A 41 24.78 -7.07 -31.34
CA VAL A 41 25.27 -5.68 -31.18
C VAL A 41 26.68 -5.50 -31.75
N LEU A 42 27.59 -6.44 -31.51
CA LEU A 42 28.95 -6.40 -32.09
C LEU A 42 28.94 -6.69 -33.59
N GLY A 43 28.06 -7.57 -34.06
CA GLY A 43 27.89 -7.91 -35.48
C GLY A 43 27.26 -6.79 -36.29
N LEU A 44 26.14 -6.20 -35.83
CA LEU A 44 25.54 -5.01 -36.45
C LEU A 44 26.46 -3.79 -36.33
N GLY A 45 27.14 -3.63 -35.18
CA GLY A 45 28.13 -2.58 -34.99
C GLY A 45 29.32 -2.72 -35.95
N SER A 46 29.85 -3.93 -36.11
CA SER A 46 30.94 -4.21 -37.06
C SER A 46 30.49 -4.09 -38.51
N TYR A 47 29.26 -4.49 -38.86
CA TYR A 47 28.72 -4.34 -40.20
C TYR A 47 28.44 -2.87 -40.54
N LEU A 48 27.92 -2.08 -39.59
CA LEU A 48 27.72 -0.64 -39.76
C LEU A 48 29.04 0.12 -39.83
N VAL A 49 30.04 -0.27 -39.03
CA VAL A 49 31.38 0.32 -39.08
C VAL A 49 32.11 -0.07 -40.37
N ASN A 50 32.00 -1.31 -40.85
CA ASN A 50 32.54 -1.70 -42.15
C ASN A 50 31.77 -1.09 -43.32
N ALA A 51 30.45 -0.95 -43.25
CA ALA A 51 29.66 -0.24 -44.26
C ALA A 51 30.03 1.25 -44.30
N ALA A 52 30.22 1.87 -43.13
CA ALA A 52 30.68 3.25 -43.03
C ALA A 52 32.14 3.41 -43.47
N LEU A 53 33.03 2.46 -43.16
CA LEU A 53 34.43 2.48 -43.61
C LEU A 53 34.57 2.17 -45.10
N VAL A 54 33.71 1.33 -45.68
CA VAL A 54 33.66 1.09 -47.14
C VAL A 54 33.08 2.31 -47.86
N GLU A 55 32.05 2.96 -47.34
CA GLU A 55 31.58 4.25 -47.89
C GLU A 55 32.63 5.36 -47.75
N LEU A 56 33.38 5.43 -46.64
CA LEU A 56 34.46 6.40 -46.46
C LEU A 56 35.72 6.06 -47.29
N ALA A 57 35.98 4.78 -47.59
CA ALA A 57 37.11 4.34 -48.41
C ALA A 57 36.85 4.51 -49.92
N ASP A 58 35.58 4.44 -50.36
CA ASP A 58 35.16 4.73 -51.75
C ASP A 58 34.89 6.22 -52.00
N ALA A 59 34.85 7.04 -50.95
CA ALA A 59 34.58 8.47 -51.03
C ALA A 59 35.54 9.28 -51.95
N PRO A 60 36.83 8.92 -52.18
CA PRO A 60 37.66 9.64 -53.13
C PRO A 60 37.49 9.16 -54.59
N ILE A 61 36.79 8.05 -54.86
CA ILE A 61 36.75 7.41 -56.20
C ILE A 61 35.38 7.53 -56.88
N ARG A 62 34.35 8.03 -56.19
CA ARG A 62 33.00 8.25 -56.76
C ARG A 62 32.61 9.73 -56.99
N LEU A 63 33.57 10.66 -56.93
CA LEU A 63 33.34 12.06 -57.26
C LEU A 63 33.00 12.27 -58.75
N ASP A 64 33.60 11.49 -59.67
CA ASP A 64 33.33 11.61 -61.12
C ASP A 64 31.91 11.15 -61.50
N GLY A 65 31.35 10.17 -60.78
CA GLY A 65 29.97 9.70 -60.99
C GLY A 65 28.92 10.68 -60.46
N TYR A 66 29.18 11.35 -59.34
CA TYR A 66 28.33 12.42 -58.84
C TYR A 66 28.44 13.69 -59.68
N PHE A 67 29.60 13.95 -60.31
CA PHE A 67 29.76 15.04 -61.28
C PHE A 67 28.96 14.80 -62.57
N GLN A 68 28.94 13.57 -63.08
CA GLN A 68 28.13 13.21 -64.26
C GLN A 68 26.62 13.13 -63.96
N TYR A 69 26.22 12.69 -62.77
CA TYR A 69 24.82 12.71 -62.32
C TYR A 69 24.34 14.15 -62.01
N GLY A 70 25.23 14.99 -61.48
CA GLY A 70 25.01 16.43 -61.32
C GLY A 70 24.89 17.15 -62.66
N GLN A 71 25.72 16.80 -63.65
CA GLN A 71 25.64 17.32 -65.02
C GLN A 71 24.37 16.85 -65.76
N SER A 72 23.88 15.63 -65.52
CA SER A 72 22.65 15.14 -66.16
C SER A 72 21.39 15.72 -65.52
N ILE A 73 21.39 16.01 -64.21
CA ILE A 73 20.30 16.74 -63.52
C ILE A 73 20.34 18.23 -63.88
N ALA A 74 21.53 18.84 -64.01
CA ALA A 74 21.67 20.22 -64.49
C ALA A 74 21.27 20.37 -65.96
N ALA A 75 21.45 19.34 -66.80
CA ALA A 75 20.97 19.31 -68.18
C ALA A 75 19.47 18.97 -68.32
N ALA A 76 18.85 18.38 -67.28
CA ALA A 76 17.41 18.05 -67.27
C ALA A 76 16.53 19.11 -66.56
N ALA A 77 17.12 20.03 -65.79
CA ALA A 77 16.43 21.14 -65.14
C ALA A 77 16.64 22.46 -65.92
N GLY A 78 15.97 22.54 -67.08
CA GLY A 78 15.72 23.72 -67.93
C GLY A 78 16.39 25.07 -67.65
N ASP A 79 17.32 25.42 -68.55
CA ASP A 79 17.45 26.65 -69.37
C ASP A 79 17.24 28.08 -68.80
N LEU A 80 16.79 28.32 -67.57
CA LEU A 80 16.70 29.70 -67.02
C LEU A 80 17.75 30.01 -65.95
N ALA A 81 18.08 29.03 -65.09
CA ALA A 81 19.06 29.22 -64.03
C ALA A 81 20.51 29.24 -64.55
N VAL A 82 20.75 28.57 -65.69
CA VAL A 82 22.06 28.52 -66.34
C VAL A 82 22.31 29.82 -67.13
N GLU A 83 21.29 30.40 -67.77
CA GLU A 83 21.40 31.73 -68.39
C GLU A 83 21.64 32.84 -67.35
N GLU A 84 20.94 32.81 -66.21
CA GLU A 84 21.19 33.80 -65.13
C GLU A 84 22.56 33.59 -64.46
N PHE A 85 23.02 32.35 -64.31
CA PHE A 85 24.36 32.06 -63.81
C PHE A 85 25.45 32.57 -64.77
N TRP A 86 25.28 32.37 -66.09
CA TRP A 86 26.19 32.91 -67.10
C TRP A 86 26.08 34.44 -67.23
N ALA A 87 24.91 35.05 -67.03
CA ALA A 87 24.76 36.50 -66.98
C ALA A 87 25.51 37.11 -65.78
N VAL A 88 25.43 36.48 -64.61
CA VAL A 88 26.20 36.89 -63.41
C VAL A 88 27.69 36.61 -63.58
N ALA A 89 28.07 35.49 -64.22
CA ALA A 89 29.46 35.18 -64.55
C ALA A 89 30.05 36.17 -65.58
N HIS A 90 29.28 36.62 -66.57
CA HIS A 90 29.69 37.67 -67.51
C HIS A 90 29.79 39.06 -66.87
N ILE A 91 28.93 39.38 -65.90
CA ILE A 91 29.07 40.60 -65.07
C ILE A 91 30.39 40.54 -64.26
N LEU A 92 30.77 39.36 -63.79
CA LEU A 92 32.03 39.13 -63.08
C LEU A 92 33.26 39.09 -64.00
N GLU A 93 33.14 38.61 -65.25
CA GLU A 93 34.19 38.70 -66.29
C GLU A 93 34.43 40.15 -66.76
N GLY A 94 33.44 41.03 -66.64
CA GLY A 94 33.57 42.47 -66.92
C GLY A 94 34.33 43.26 -65.84
N CYS A 95 34.62 42.66 -64.68
CA CYS A 95 35.45 43.27 -63.65
C CYS A 95 36.93 43.13 -64.02
N ARG A 96 37.47 44.12 -64.74
CA ARG A 96 38.92 44.27 -64.96
C ARG A 96 39.67 44.36 -63.62
N LEU A 97 40.25 43.24 -63.21
CA LEU A 97 41.12 43.07 -62.04
C LEU A 97 42.55 43.56 -62.34
N GLU A 98 42.68 44.81 -62.81
CA GLU A 98 44.00 45.44 -63.03
C GLU A 98 44.46 46.33 -61.87
N ASP A 99 43.77 46.35 -60.73
CA ASP A 99 44.20 47.19 -59.59
C ASP A 99 44.05 46.53 -58.20
N LEU A 100 44.07 45.19 -58.12
CA LEU A 100 44.06 44.47 -56.84
C LEU A 100 45.13 43.38 -56.80
N SER A 101 46.17 43.64 -56.00
CA SER A 101 47.31 42.78 -55.73
C SER A 101 46.91 41.52 -54.97
N ASP A 102 47.21 40.37 -55.59
CA ASP A 102 47.12 38.98 -55.13
C ASP A 102 45.73 38.27 -55.30
N PRO A 103 45.53 37.50 -56.40
CA PRO A 103 44.25 36.86 -56.73
C PRO A 103 43.84 35.69 -55.80
N GLN A 104 44.71 35.19 -54.90
CA GLN A 104 44.31 34.13 -53.96
C GLN A 104 43.80 34.63 -52.60
N VAL A 105 44.11 35.87 -52.20
CA VAL A 105 43.72 36.42 -50.89
C VAL A 105 42.34 37.07 -50.93
N VAL A 106 41.95 37.63 -52.07
CA VAL A 106 40.66 38.32 -52.25
C VAL A 106 39.55 37.35 -52.71
N ALA A 107 39.89 36.29 -53.45
CA ALA A 107 38.92 35.34 -54.01
C ALA A 107 38.20 34.47 -52.97
N ARG A 108 38.87 34.06 -51.88
CA ARG A 108 38.25 33.24 -50.81
C ARG A 108 37.18 33.98 -50.00
N PRO A 109 37.43 35.19 -49.46
CA PRO A 109 36.38 35.92 -48.75
C PRO A 109 35.24 36.36 -49.68
N LEU A 110 35.51 36.67 -50.94
CA LEU A 110 34.45 36.94 -51.94
C LEU A 110 33.63 35.70 -52.29
N ALA A 111 34.25 34.52 -52.40
CA ALA A 111 33.52 33.26 -52.61
C ALA A 111 32.66 32.89 -51.39
N VAL A 112 33.18 33.06 -50.17
CA VAL A 112 32.41 32.83 -48.93
C VAL A 112 31.28 33.85 -48.78
N ALA A 113 31.52 35.12 -49.12
CA ALA A 113 30.49 36.15 -49.13
C ALA A 113 29.43 35.87 -50.21
N ALA A 114 29.82 35.44 -51.41
CA ALA A 114 28.90 35.05 -52.48
C ALA A 114 28.07 33.83 -52.11
N ILE A 115 28.66 32.81 -51.47
CA ILE A 115 27.92 31.64 -50.95
C ILE A 115 26.97 32.05 -49.83
N LEU A 116 27.39 32.91 -48.90
CA LEU A 116 26.53 33.43 -47.83
C LEU A 116 25.37 34.26 -48.38
N ILE A 117 25.62 35.14 -49.35
CA ILE A 117 24.61 35.96 -50.00
C ILE A 117 23.65 35.09 -50.82
N ALA A 118 24.16 34.13 -51.60
CA ALA A 118 23.34 33.16 -52.33
C ALA A 118 22.50 32.29 -51.39
N SER A 119 23.06 31.85 -50.26
CA SER A 119 22.36 31.09 -49.22
C SER A 119 21.26 31.93 -48.55
N LEU A 120 21.53 33.21 -48.26
CA LEU A 120 20.55 34.15 -47.72
C LEU A 120 19.42 34.46 -48.70
N LEU A 121 19.74 34.60 -49.99
CA LEU A 121 18.74 34.80 -51.06
C LEU A 121 17.90 33.55 -51.28
N LEU A 122 18.49 32.35 -51.21
CA LEU A 122 17.78 31.06 -51.25
C LEU A 122 16.86 30.87 -50.05
N LEU A 123 17.32 31.20 -48.83
CA LEU A 123 16.50 31.18 -47.61
C LEU A 123 15.34 32.20 -47.67
N ARG A 124 15.55 33.35 -48.33
CA ARG A 124 14.52 34.38 -48.51
C ARG A 124 13.46 34.00 -49.56
N LYS A 125 13.86 33.34 -50.66
CA LYS A 125 12.97 32.90 -51.74
C LYS A 125 12.25 31.59 -51.40
N TYR A 126 12.93 30.66 -50.74
CA TYR A 126 12.40 29.34 -50.36
C TYR A 126 12.34 29.20 -48.83
N LYS A 127 11.36 29.88 -48.22
CA LYS A 127 11.10 29.84 -46.76
C LYS A 127 10.99 28.42 -46.20
N TRP A 128 10.58 27.45 -47.02
CA TRP A 128 10.45 26.05 -46.64
C TRP A 128 11.79 25.37 -46.37
N VAL A 129 12.88 25.79 -47.01
CA VAL A 129 14.23 25.25 -46.79
C VAL A 129 14.78 25.69 -45.43
N GLY A 130 14.60 26.96 -45.07
CA GLY A 130 14.96 27.46 -43.73
C GLY A 130 14.15 26.80 -42.63
N TRP A 131 12.85 26.59 -42.87
CA TRP A 131 11.99 25.83 -41.97
C TRP A 131 12.45 24.37 -41.80
N PHE A 132 12.81 23.70 -42.90
CA PHE A 132 13.32 22.32 -42.87
C PHE A 132 14.65 22.22 -42.08
N CYS A 133 15.61 23.13 -42.31
CA CYS A 133 16.86 23.15 -41.55
C CYS A 133 16.63 23.41 -40.05
N GLY A 134 15.71 24.31 -39.70
CA GLY A 134 15.32 24.54 -38.31
C GLY A 134 14.68 23.31 -37.67
N LEU A 135 13.87 22.57 -38.42
CA LEU A 135 13.26 21.31 -37.99
C LEU A 135 14.32 20.22 -37.75
N GLN A 136 15.31 20.09 -38.65
CA GLN A 136 16.42 19.13 -38.47
C GLN A 136 17.27 19.47 -37.23
N LEU A 137 17.53 20.76 -36.97
CA LEU A 137 18.24 21.19 -35.77
C LEU A 137 17.48 20.82 -34.49
N MET A 138 16.16 20.99 -34.47
CA MET A 138 15.32 20.60 -33.34
C MET A 138 15.30 19.09 -33.11
N VAL A 139 15.25 18.30 -34.18
CA VAL A 139 15.35 16.83 -34.10
C VAL A 139 16.70 16.41 -33.51
N ILE A 140 17.81 17.01 -33.95
CA ILE A 140 19.14 16.73 -33.39
C ILE A 140 19.19 17.07 -31.89
N LEU A 141 18.63 18.22 -31.48
CA LEU A 141 18.57 18.62 -30.07
C LEU A 141 17.75 17.61 -29.24
N GLN A 142 16.62 17.12 -29.77
CA GLN A 142 15.81 16.08 -29.12
C GLN A 142 16.59 14.77 -28.95
N TRP A 143 17.38 14.36 -29.94
CA TRP A 143 18.25 13.18 -29.83
C TRP A 143 19.34 13.34 -28.76
N ILE A 144 19.93 14.53 -28.62
CA ILE A 144 20.90 14.82 -27.55
C ILE A 144 20.23 14.69 -26.17
N VAL A 145 19.03 15.26 -26.00
CA VAL A 145 18.26 15.13 -24.75
C VAL A 145 17.89 13.67 -24.47
N ALA A 146 17.45 12.92 -25.48
CA ALA A 146 17.13 11.51 -25.36
C ALA A 146 18.35 10.68 -24.94
N LEU A 147 19.52 10.94 -25.54
CA LEU A 147 20.78 10.27 -25.19
C LEU A 147 21.20 10.57 -23.74
N TYR A 148 21.07 11.82 -23.30
CA TYR A 148 21.31 12.22 -21.92
C TYR A 148 20.37 11.48 -20.94
N GLN A 149 19.07 11.39 -21.27
CA GLN A 149 18.10 10.65 -20.46
C GLN A 149 18.45 9.17 -20.39
N MET A 150 18.85 8.55 -21.50
CA MET A 150 19.26 7.15 -21.54
C MET A 150 20.51 6.89 -20.69
N ALA A 151 21.51 7.78 -20.76
CA ALA A 151 22.69 7.71 -19.91
C ALA A 151 22.35 7.86 -18.42
N ARG A 152 21.45 8.79 -18.07
CA ARG A 152 20.97 8.97 -16.69
C ARG A 152 20.26 7.73 -16.15
N ILE A 153 19.39 7.13 -16.96
CA ILE A 153 18.70 5.88 -16.62
C ILE A 153 19.71 4.75 -16.43
N LEU A 154 20.70 4.62 -17.32
CA LEU A 154 21.73 3.59 -17.23
C LEU A 154 22.54 3.72 -15.93
N VAL A 155 22.97 4.93 -15.57
CA VAL A 155 23.69 5.19 -14.31
C VAL A 155 22.82 4.88 -13.10
N SER A 156 21.56 5.35 -13.11
CA SER A 156 20.61 5.08 -12.02
C SER A 156 20.35 3.58 -11.83
N MET A 157 20.16 2.84 -12.91
CA MET A 157 19.96 1.39 -12.87
C MET A 157 21.22 0.66 -12.43
N SER A 158 22.40 1.11 -12.85
CA SER A 158 23.68 0.55 -12.39
C SER A 158 23.87 0.74 -10.89
N LEU A 159 23.59 1.93 -10.36
CA LEU A 159 23.65 2.21 -8.93
C LEU A 159 22.67 1.33 -8.14
N TYR A 160 21.44 1.20 -8.63
CA TYR A 160 20.43 0.32 -8.02
C TYR A 160 20.87 -1.14 -7.99
N VAL A 161 21.45 -1.65 -9.08
CA VAL A 161 21.99 -3.02 -9.14
C VAL A 161 23.16 -3.20 -8.18
N VAL A 162 24.08 -2.23 -8.08
CA VAL A 162 25.20 -2.27 -7.12
C VAL A 162 24.69 -2.33 -5.67
N VAL A 163 23.71 -1.49 -5.30
CA VAL A 163 23.12 -1.50 -3.95
C VAL A 163 22.44 -2.85 -3.67
N LYS A 164 21.71 -3.41 -4.64
CA LYS A 164 21.09 -4.74 -4.52
C LYS A 164 22.15 -5.84 -4.36
N LEU A 165 23.23 -5.79 -5.12
CA LEU A 165 24.32 -6.76 -5.06
C LEU A 165 25.03 -6.68 -3.71
N LEU A 166 25.31 -5.47 -3.21
CA LEU A 166 25.91 -5.25 -1.89
C LEU A 166 25.01 -5.83 -0.78
N LYS A 167 23.70 -5.56 -0.83
CA LYS A 167 22.73 -6.12 0.13
C LYS A 167 22.71 -7.65 0.07
N LEU A 168 22.80 -8.24 -1.13
CA LEU A 168 22.88 -9.69 -1.31
C LEU A 168 24.17 -10.27 -0.72
N VAL A 169 25.32 -9.64 -0.98
CA VAL A 169 26.62 -10.06 -0.43
C VAL A 169 26.61 -9.99 1.10
N LEU A 170 26.10 -8.90 1.69
CA LEU A 170 25.96 -8.75 3.14
C LEU A 170 25.03 -9.82 3.74
N LEU A 171 23.91 -10.14 3.08
CA LEU A 171 23.01 -11.23 3.49
C LEU A 171 23.70 -12.60 3.45
N VAL A 172 24.47 -12.88 2.41
CA VAL A 172 25.22 -14.14 2.27
C VAL A 172 26.34 -14.23 3.31
N ALA A 173 27.09 -13.15 3.52
CA ALA A 173 28.12 -13.07 4.55
C ALA A 173 27.53 -13.29 5.95
N ARG A 174 26.39 -12.66 6.26
CA ARG A 174 25.64 -12.88 7.51
C ARG A 174 25.20 -14.35 7.63
N ARG A 175 24.64 -14.95 6.57
CA ARG A 175 24.23 -16.37 6.57
C ARG A 175 25.41 -17.33 6.78
N LEU A 176 26.57 -17.06 6.18
CA LEU A 176 27.78 -17.88 6.35
C LEU A 176 28.34 -17.76 7.77
N TYR A 177 28.42 -16.54 8.30
CA TYR A 177 28.84 -16.27 9.68
C TYR A 177 27.94 -16.99 10.69
N VAL A 178 26.62 -16.81 10.55
CA VAL A 178 25.60 -17.51 11.34
C VAL A 178 25.68 -19.03 11.18
N GLY A 179 25.89 -19.52 9.95
CA GLY A 179 25.99 -20.95 9.65
C GLY A 179 27.16 -21.65 10.32
N LEU A 180 28.28 -20.93 10.48
CA LEU A 180 29.52 -21.41 11.08
C LEU A 180 29.54 -21.28 12.61
N PHE A 181 28.93 -20.23 13.19
CA PHE A 181 29.12 -19.88 14.61
C PHE A 181 27.85 -19.74 15.47
N GLY A 182 26.63 -19.82 14.90
CA GLY A 182 25.38 -19.53 15.64
C GLY A 182 24.43 -20.73 15.78
N VAL A 183 24.61 -21.59 16.80
CA VAL A 183 23.59 -22.63 17.13
C VAL A 183 22.27 -22.00 17.60
N ARG A 184 22.35 -20.91 18.39
CA ARG A 184 21.18 -20.08 18.77
C ARG A 184 20.48 -19.50 17.55
N ASP A 185 21.22 -19.04 16.55
CA ASP A 185 20.65 -18.47 15.33
C ASP A 185 19.93 -19.49 14.45
N LYS A 186 20.38 -20.76 14.41
CA LYS A 186 19.69 -21.84 13.68
C LYS A 186 18.35 -22.18 14.34
N GLN A 187 18.30 -22.24 15.67
CA GLN A 187 17.05 -22.44 16.42
C GLN A 187 16.11 -21.24 16.23
N ALA A 188 16.63 -20.01 16.32
CA ALA A 188 15.87 -18.79 16.07
C ALA A 188 15.32 -18.75 14.63
N GLU A 189 16.11 -19.12 13.62
CA GLU A 189 15.64 -19.17 12.23
C GLU A 189 14.57 -20.25 12.01
N ALA A 190 14.74 -21.44 12.60
CA ALA A 190 13.71 -22.48 12.55
C ALA A 190 12.41 -22.02 13.23
N LEU A 191 12.51 -21.35 14.38
CA LEU A 191 11.38 -20.80 15.11
C LEU A 191 10.66 -19.70 14.32
N ARG A 192 11.39 -18.76 13.70
CA ARG A 192 10.80 -17.75 12.81
C ARG A 192 10.06 -18.38 11.62
N ARG A 193 10.56 -19.50 11.08
CA ARG A 193 9.87 -20.24 10.01
C ARG A 193 8.58 -20.90 10.51
N LEU A 194 8.59 -21.48 11.72
CA LEU A 194 7.41 -22.06 12.35
C LEU A 194 6.36 -21.00 12.72
N MET A 195 6.79 -19.84 13.22
CA MET A 195 5.90 -18.72 13.55
C MET A 195 5.11 -18.25 12.32
N LYS A 196 5.70 -18.29 11.12
CA LYS A 196 5.01 -17.94 9.86
C LYS A 196 3.91 -18.90 9.46
N THR A 197 3.96 -20.16 9.91
CA THR A 197 2.96 -21.19 9.57
C THR A 197 1.97 -21.46 10.69
N THR A 198 2.15 -20.81 11.84
CA THR A 198 1.32 -20.99 13.03
C THR A 198 -0.07 -20.39 12.81
N LYS A 199 -1.11 -21.11 13.25
CA LYS A 199 -2.52 -20.73 13.02
C LYS A 199 -3.22 -20.11 14.23
N SER A 200 -2.62 -20.21 15.42
CA SER A 200 -3.19 -19.63 16.65
C SER A 200 -2.26 -18.57 17.22
N TYR A 201 -2.85 -17.43 17.64
CA TYR A 201 -2.11 -16.39 18.34
C TYR A 201 -1.45 -16.90 19.61
N ARG A 202 -2.10 -17.80 20.35
CA ARG A 202 -1.55 -18.37 21.59
C ARG A 202 -0.23 -19.11 21.35
N GLU A 203 -0.20 -19.96 20.34
CA GLU A 203 1.01 -20.69 19.94
C GLU A 203 2.08 -19.72 19.44
N TRP A 204 1.68 -18.75 18.59
CA TRP A 204 2.59 -17.73 18.07
C TRP A 204 3.24 -16.92 19.20
N LYS A 205 2.47 -16.50 20.21
CA LYS A 205 2.94 -15.74 21.37
C LYS A 205 3.94 -16.53 22.22
N GLN A 206 3.72 -17.83 22.40
CA GLN A 206 4.68 -18.69 23.10
C GLN A 206 6.00 -18.80 22.34
N MET A 207 5.93 -18.96 21.01
CA MET A 207 7.11 -18.96 20.16
C MET A 207 7.83 -17.61 20.16
N ALA A 208 7.09 -16.49 20.09
CA ALA A 208 7.64 -15.13 20.16
C ALA A 208 8.40 -14.89 21.46
N LYS A 209 7.86 -15.31 22.61
CA LYS A 209 8.57 -15.22 23.90
C LYS A 209 9.86 -16.04 23.91
N TYR A 210 9.83 -17.25 23.36
CA TYR A 210 11.04 -18.07 23.27
C TYR A 210 12.07 -17.50 22.29
N LEU A 211 11.60 -16.88 21.20
CA LEU A 211 12.46 -16.17 20.26
C LEU A 211 13.18 -14.99 20.91
N ASP A 212 12.47 -14.19 21.73
CA ASP A 212 13.07 -13.08 22.48
C ASP A 212 14.20 -13.56 23.39
N VAL A 213 14.01 -14.68 24.09
CA VAL A 213 15.05 -15.29 24.94
C VAL A 213 16.24 -15.76 24.10
N LEU A 214 15.98 -16.42 22.96
CA LEU A 214 17.04 -16.89 22.07
C LEU A 214 17.85 -15.73 21.48
N GLU A 215 17.22 -14.60 21.17
CA GLU A 215 17.84 -13.40 20.61
C GLU A 215 18.47 -12.49 21.69
N GLY A 216 18.27 -12.78 22.97
CA GLY A 216 18.76 -11.94 24.07
C GLY A 216 17.97 -10.64 24.26
N LYS A 217 16.79 -10.53 23.64
CA LYS A 217 15.90 -9.38 23.73
C LYS A 217 15.16 -9.31 25.07
N ASP A 218 15.08 -10.42 25.80
CA ASP A 218 14.44 -10.43 27.12
C ASP A 218 15.19 -9.55 28.14
N ASP A 219 16.53 -9.44 28.01
CA ASP A 219 17.37 -8.56 28.85
C ASP A 219 16.99 -7.08 28.68
N TRP A 220 16.52 -6.68 27.50
CA TRP A 220 16.02 -5.33 27.24
C TRP A 220 14.74 -5.04 28.03
N LYS A 221 13.89 -6.05 28.30
CA LYS A 221 12.65 -5.84 29.09
C LYS A 221 12.97 -5.50 30.54
N THR A 222 14.02 -6.08 31.10
CA THR A 222 14.44 -5.86 32.49
C THR A 222 15.37 -4.67 32.66
N THR A 223 16.11 -4.31 31.62
CA THR A 223 17.12 -3.25 31.67
C THR A 223 16.55 -1.95 31.11
N LEU A 224 16.57 -0.89 31.92
CA LEU A 224 16.22 0.46 31.49
C LEU A 224 17.48 1.14 30.96
N GLN A 225 17.44 1.55 29.70
CA GLN A 225 18.48 2.33 29.05
C GLN A 225 18.18 3.83 29.20
N PRO A 226 19.19 4.72 29.11
CA PRO A 226 18.96 6.16 29.16
C PRO A 226 17.96 6.64 28.09
N GLU A 227 18.03 6.08 26.88
CA GLU A 227 17.14 6.38 25.76
C GLU A 227 15.66 6.08 26.09
N ASP A 228 15.39 5.02 26.86
CA ASP A 228 14.03 4.67 27.28
C ASP A 228 13.40 5.80 28.12
N THR A 229 14.21 6.53 28.89
CA THR A 229 13.72 7.62 29.76
C THR A 229 13.32 8.89 29.00
N GLU A 230 13.71 9.01 27.73
CA GLU A 230 13.21 10.06 26.84
C GLU A 230 11.77 9.76 26.38
N HIS A 231 11.38 8.50 26.39
CA HIS A 231 10.08 8.02 25.93
C HIS A 231 9.07 7.87 27.07
N CYS A 232 9.54 7.50 28.27
CA CYS A 232 8.67 7.27 29.42
C CYS A 232 9.31 7.76 30.74
N ASP A 233 8.52 8.39 31.60
CA ASP A 233 8.98 8.81 32.93
C ASP A 233 8.98 7.64 33.92
N PHE A 234 10.03 6.82 33.84
CA PHE A 234 10.23 5.68 34.74
C PHE A 234 10.49 6.10 36.21
N VAL A 235 10.90 7.34 36.46
CA VAL A 235 11.12 7.84 37.84
C VAL A 235 9.77 8.07 38.51
N GLN A 236 8.87 8.78 37.84
CA GLN A 236 7.51 8.98 38.33
C GLN A 236 6.72 7.67 38.37
N MET A 237 6.90 6.79 37.38
CA MET A 237 6.31 5.45 37.40
C MET A 237 6.69 4.65 38.64
N ARG A 238 7.97 4.68 39.04
CA ARG A 238 8.45 3.99 40.25
C ARG A 238 7.77 4.56 41.50
N ARG A 239 7.69 5.89 41.64
CA ARG A 239 6.99 6.54 42.76
C ARG A 239 5.52 6.16 42.81
N ASN A 240 4.85 6.14 41.65
CA ASN A 240 3.43 5.74 41.54
C ASN A 240 3.24 4.27 41.95
N THR A 241 4.15 3.40 41.50
CA THR A 241 4.19 1.97 41.87
C THR A 241 4.37 1.79 43.38
N GLU A 242 5.32 2.50 44.00
CA GLU A 242 5.55 2.46 45.45
C GLU A 242 4.33 2.97 46.24
N ASN A 243 3.68 4.04 45.77
CA ASN A 243 2.48 4.59 46.38
C ASN A 243 1.29 3.64 46.29
N LEU A 244 1.04 3.06 45.11
CA LEU A 244 0.01 2.05 44.92
C LEU A 244 0.26 0.82 45.78
N THR A 245 1.49 0.31 45.78
CA THR A 245 1.86 -0.87 46.58
C THR A 245 1.61 -0.62 48.06
N ARG A 246 2.03 0.52 48.59
CA ARG A 246 1.77 0.91 49.99
C ARG A 246 0.28 0.98 50.31
N ALA A 247 -0.52 1.60 49.44
CA ALA A 247 -1.96 1.73 49.64
C ALA A 247 -2.67 0.36 49.57
N LEU A 248 -2.22 -0.54 48.70
CA LEU A 248 -2.79 -1.88 48.52
C LEU A 248 -2.37 -2.87 49.60
N ASP A 249 -1.15 -2.76 50.11
CA ASP A 249 -0.61 -3.68 51.11
C ASP A 249 -1.06 -3.35 52.55
N ALA A 250 -1.91 -2.33 52.72
CA ALA A 250 -2.56 -2.02 53.98
C ALA A 250 -3.58 -3.08 54.45
N GLY A 251 -3.89 -4.09 53.62
CA GLY A 251 -4.77 -5.21 53.96
C GLY A 251 -6.21 -4.77 54.27
N ASP A 252 -6.79 -5.24 55.38
CA ASP A 252 -8.14 -4.84 55.82
C ASP A 252 -8.25 -3.34 56.22
N ARG A 253 -7.15 -2.58 56.16
CA ARG A 253 -7.10 -1.15 56.47
C ARG A 253 -6.91 -0.27 55.23
N VAL A 254 -7.15 -0.80 54.03
CA VAL A 254 -7.08 -0.01 52.79
C VAL A 254 -8.00 1.21 52.92
N ASN A 255 -7.41 2.40 52.89
CA ASN A 255 -8.17 3.63 52.90
C ASN A 255 -8.77 3.85 51.50
N VAL A 256 -10.09 3.71 51.39
CA VAL A 256 -10.83 3.85 50.13
C VAL A 256 -10.59 5.22 49.49
N ASP A 257 -10.58 6.29 50.27
CA ASP A 257 -10.43 7.65 49.75
C ASP A 257 -9.02 7.92 49.25
N GLU A 258 -8.01 7.40 49.95
CA GLU A 258 -6.61 7.47 49.49
C GLU A 258 -6.43 6.69 48.18
N LEU A 259 -6.95 5.45 48.11
CA LEU A 259 -6.83 4.63 46.91
C LEU A 259 -7.58 5.25 45.73
N ARG A 260 -8.78 5.82 45.95
CA ARG A 260 -9.53 6.58 44.94
C ARG A 260 -8.73 7.78 44.44
N TYR A 261 -8.09 8.53 45.34
CA TYR A 261 -7.28 9.69 44.98
C TYR A 261 -6.10 9.29 44.10
N ILE A 262 -5.35 8.25 44.49
CA ILE A 262 -4.21 7.75 43.73
C ILE A 262 -4.68 7.21 42.37
N VAL A 263 -5.67 6.32 42.33
CA VAL A 263 -6.15 5.73 41.07
C VAL A 263 -6.68 6.81 40.13
N ALA A 264 -7.37 7.82 40.64
CA ALA A 264 -7.87 8.92 39.82
C ALA A 264 -6.77 9.76 39.16
N SER A 265 -5.57 9.79 39.74
CA SER A 265 -4.41 10.46 39.12
C SER A 265 -3.62 9.55 38.19
N LEU A 266 -3.88 8.24 38.13
CA LEU A 266 -3.09 7.28 37.34
C LEU A 266 -3.84 6.71 36.13
N VAL A 267 -5.17 6.76 36.16
CA VAL A 267 -6.04 6.24 35.09
C VAL A 267 -6.27 7.34 34.05
N MET A 268 -5.19 7.70 33.38
CA MET A 268 -5.17 8.57 32.21
C MET A 268 -4.42 7.87 31.07
N ARG A 269 -4.88 8.05 29.84
CA ARG A 269 -4.22 7.45 28.66
C ARG A 269 -2.82 8.02 28.53
N ASP A 270 -1.83 7.13 28.36
CA ASP A 270 -0.45 7.47 28.06
C ASP A 270 0.20 8.52 29.01
N GLU A 271 -0.27 8.60 30.27
CA GLU A 271 0.13 9.67 31.21
C GLU A 271 1.66 9.80 31.40
N LEU A 272 2.35 8.66 31.38
CA LEU A 272 3.80 8.59 31.59
C LEU A 272 4.57 8.31 30.28
N GLY A 273 3.93 8.33 29.11
CA GLY A 273 4.53 7.92 27.84
C GLY A 273 4.66 6.40 27.67
N VAL A 274 3.84 5.62 28.39
CA VAL A 274 3.88 4.14 28.41
C VAL A 274 3.51 3.50 27.09
N ASP A 275 2.76 4.20 26.24
CA ASP A 275 2.28 3.69 24.95
C ASP A 275 3.25 4.06 23.80
N THR A 276 4.38 4.69 24.09
CA THR A 276 5.38 5.09 23.10
C THR A 276 5.90 3.89 22.28
N PRO A 277 5.81 3.92 20.93
CA PRO A 277 6.15 2.76 20.09
C PRO A 277 7.55 2.16 20.31
N SER A 278 8.57 2.99 20.57
CA SER A 278 9.95 2.53 20.85
C SER A 278 10.02 1.54 22.02
N LEU A 279 9.08 1.64 22.98
CA LEU A 279 9.00 0.75 24.14
C LEU A 279 8.24 -0.55 23.86
N HIS A 280 7.78 -0.78 22.62
CA HIS A 280 6.99 -1.97 22.25
C HIS A 280 7.51 -2.71 21.00
N LEU A 281 8.50 -2.16 20.29
CA LEU A 281 9.00 -2.71 19.02
C LEU A 281 10.27 -3.56 19.13
N GLU A 282 11.01 -3.46 20.24
CA GLU A 282 12.28 -4.19 20.40
C GLU A 282 12.10 -5.71 20.56
N CYS A 283 11.00 -6.13 21.20
CA CYS A 283 10.69 -7.53 21.47
C CYS A 283 9.51 -8.03 20.63
N ASN A 284 9.51 -9.32 20.29
CA ASN A 284 8.37 -9.93 19.58
C ASN A 284 7.13 -10.05 20.48
N SER A 285 7.30 -10.12 21.80
CA SER A 285 6.19 -10.16 22.76
C SER A 285 6.49 -9.41 24.06
N GLY A 286 5.63 -8.46 24.39
CA GLY A 286 5.67 -7.71 25.65
C GLY A 286 6.53 -6.45 25.56
N THR A 287 6.68 -5.78 26.70
CA THR A 287 7.38 -4.50 26.85
C THR A 287 8.25 -4.54 28.11
N LYS A 288 8.81 -3.41 28.52
CA LYS A 288 9.57 -3.23 29.76
C LYS A 288 8.79 -3.76 30.97
N THR A 289 9.46 -4.53 31.81
CA THR A 289 8.88 -5.15 33.01
C THR A 289 8.31 -4.10 33.98
N ALA A 290 8.91 -2.91 34.02
CA ALA A 290 8.43 -1.77 34.79
C ALA A 290 6.99 -1.35 34.37
N ILE A 291 6.75 -1.22 33.05
CA ILE A 291 5.43 -0.88 32.50
C ILE A 291 4.42 -1.97 32.82
N THR A 292 4.78 -3.24 32.61
CA THR A 292 3.87 -4.35 32.91
C THR A 292 3.50 -4.44 34.39
N THR A 293 4.47 -4.15 35.27
CA THR A 293 4.25 -4.16 36.73
C THR A 293 3.37 -3.00 37.16
N TYR A 294 3.63 -1.80 36.63
CA TYR A 294 2.81 -0.61 36.85
C TYR A 294 1.35 -0.86 36.43
N ASN A 295 1.12 -1.30 35.19
CA ASN A 295 -0.21 -1.58 34.69
C ASN A 295 -0.94 -2.67 35.51
N ALA A 296 -0.22 -3.73 35.93
CA ALA A 296 -0.79 -4.77 36.77
C ALA A 296 -1.23 -4.23 38.15
N LEU A 297 -0.48 -3.31 38.75
CA LEU A 297 -0.84 -2.68 40.02
C LEU A 297 -2.04 -1.74 39.88
N VAL A 298 -2.11 -0.96 38.79
CA VAL A 298 -3.29 -0.11 38.51
C VAL A 298 -4.54 -0.97 38.35
N MET A 299 -4.45 -2.07 37.58
CA MET A 299 -5.56 -3.02 37.43
C MET A 299 -5.97 -3.64 38.77
N ARG A 300 -5.00 -4.11 39.58
CA ARG A 300 -5.28 -4.63 40.92
C ARG A 300 -5.97 -3.61 41.81
N ALA A 301 -5.58 -2.33 41.74
CA ALA A 301 -6.23 -1.26 42.50
C ALA A 301 -7.67 -1.01 42.06
N LEU A 302 -7.95 -1.05 40.75
CA LEU A 302 -9.30 -0.97 40.23
C LEU A 302 -10.15 -2.16 40.67
N ASP A 303 -9.60 -3.38 40.64
CA ASP A 303 -10.30 -4.60 41.08
C ASP A 303 -10.63 -4.54 42.57
N VAL A 304 -9.71 -4.06 43.41
CA VAL A 304 -9.93 -3.87 44.85
C VAL A 304 -11.05 -2.87 45.09
N LEU A 305 -11.02 -1.70 44.44
CA LEU A 305 -12.10 -0.69 44.53
C LEU A 305 -13.45 -1.24 44.05
N ALA A 306 -13.45 -2.10 43.02
CA ALA A 306 -14.67 -2.73 42.52
C ALA A 306 -15.24 -3.73 43.53
N ALA A 307 -14.38 -4.54 44.15
CA ALA A 307 -14.73 -5.60 45.09
C ALA A 307 -15.10 -5.11 46.51
N MET A 308 -14.75 -3.87 46.87
CA MET A 308 -15.09 -3.28 48.18
C MET A 308 -16.59 -3.35 48.48
N SER A 309 -16.91 -3.49 49.76
CA SER A 309 -18.29 -3.55 50.26
C SER A 309 -19.05 -2.24 49.98
N ASN A 310 -20.39 -2.29 49.99
CA ASN A 310 -21.19 -1.08 49.80
C ASN A 310 -21.18 -0.17 51.03
N GLU A 311 -20.82 -0.69 52.19
CA GLU A 311 -20.60 0.06 53.42
C GLU A 311 -19.37 0.96 53.31
N GLU A 312 -18.27 0.45 52.75
CA GLU A 312 -17.01 1.18 52.59
C GLU A 312 -17.01 2.07 51.35
N PHE A 313 -17.54 1.55 50.23
CA PHE A 313 -17.65 2.29 48.98
C PHE A 313 -19.06 2.21 48.41
N PRO A 314 -19.93 3.20 48.74
CA PRO A 314 -21.31 3.22 48.31
C PRO A 314 -21.47 3.02 46.80
N HIS A 315 -22.43 2.17 46.40
CA HIS A 315 -22.63 1.79 45.01
C HIS A 315 -22.77 2.99 44.04
N ALA A 316 -23.49 4.03 44.45
CA ALA A 316 -23.66 5.23 43.62
C ALA A 316 -22.34 5.98 43.38
N ASP A 317 -21.47 6.05 44.39
CA ASP A 317 -20.14 6.66 44.27
C ASP A 317 -19.20 5.79 43.46
N LYS A 318 -19.31 4.46 43.61
CA LYS A 318 -18.59 3.48 42.80
C LYS A 318 -18.89 3.65 41.31
N VAL A 319 -20.18 3.69 40.94
CA VAL A 319 -20.61 3.92 39.55
C VAL A 319 -20.11 5.27 39.02
N ARG A 320 -20.21 6.35 39.82
CA ARG A 320 -19.68 7.67 39.43
C ARG A 320 -18.17 7.65 39.20
N PHE A 321 -17.43 7.01 40.11
CA PHE A 321 -15.98 6.90 40.03
C PHE A 321 -15.54 6.14 38.78
N PHE A 322 -16.04 4.92 38.57
CA PHE A 322 -15.65 4.12 37.40
C PHE A 322 -16.09 4.75 36.07
N ARG A 323 -17.23 5.44 36.03
CA ARG A 323 -17.64 6.21 34.84
C ARG A 323 -16.64 7.32 34.53
N ARG A 324 -16.19 8.06 35.56
CA ARG A 324 -15.16 9.10 35.39
C ARG A 324 -13.83 8.50 34.96
N MET A 325 -13.40 7.39 35.55
CA MET A 325 -12.15 6.70 35.16
C MET A 325 -12.21 6.24 33.71
N LYS A 326 -13.34 5.64 33.29
CA LYS A 326 -13.56 5.24 31.90
C LYS A 326 -13.47 6.44 30.94
N GLN A 327 -14.10 7.56 31.28
CA GLN A 327 -14.07 8.77 30.46
C GLN A 327 -12.67 9.42 30.42
N SER A 328 -11.90 9.33 31.50
CA SER A 328 -10.52 9.83 31.58
C SER A 328 -9.56 8.98 30.74
N PHE A 329 -9.74 7.65 30.77
CA PHE A 329 -8.90 6.71 30.02
C PHE A 329 -9.28 6.61 28.54
N GLY A 330 -10.55 6.85 28.22
CA GLY A 330 -11.11 6.69 26.89
C GLY A 330 -11.24 5.23 26.44
N SER A 331 -11.60 5.04 25.18
CA SER A 331 -11.82 3.75 24.54
C SER A 331 -10.77 3.46 23.46
N THR A 332 -10.56 2.17 23.18
CA THR A 332 -9.82 1.73 22.00
C THR A 332 -10.82 1.46 20.87
N ALA A 333 -10.49 1.83 19.64
CA ALA A 333 -11.24 1.45 18.44
C ALA A 333 -10.41 0.56 17.51
N LEU A 334 -11.07 -0.38 16.84
CA LEU A 334 -10.50 -1.17 15.75
C LEU A 334 -10.95 -0.59 14.41
N CYS A 335 -10.02 -0.14 13.58
CA CYS A 335 -10.27 0.45 12.27
C CYS A 335 -9.84 -0.50 11.17
N LEU A 336 -10.79 -0.96 10.37
CA LEU A 336 -10.60 -1.89 9.25
C LEU A 336 -10.61 -1.11 7.95
N SER A 337 -9.44 -1.01 7.31
CA SER A 337 -9.24 -0.24 6.08
C SER A 337 -9.96 -0.87 4.87
N GLY A 338 -10.06 -0.09 3.80
CA GLY A 338 -10.34 -0.65 2.48
C GLY A 338 -9.20 -1.50 1.94
N GLY A 339 -9.47 -2.21 0.84
CA GLY A 339 -8.49 -3.07 0.15
C GLY A 339 -9.07 -4.12 -0.79
N GLY A 340 -10.33 -4.00 -1.21
CA GLY A 340 -11.00 -4.98 -2.06
C GLY A 340 -11.01 -6.38 -1.42
N ALA A 341 -10.70 -7.42 -2.22
CA ALA A 341 -10.69 -8.81 -1.75
C ALA A 341 -9.69 -9.10 -0.61
N ILE A 342 -8.63 -8.29 -0.48
CA ILE A 342 -7.57 -8.46 0.53
C ILE A 342 -8.08 -8.12 1.94
N ALA A 343 -9.19 -7.36 2.04
CA ALA A 343 -9.84 -7.02 3.31
C ALA A 343 -10.29 -8.24 4.13
N MET A 344 -10.32 -9.45 3.55
CA MET A 344 -10.59 -10.67 4.31
C MET A 344 -9.50 -10.98 5.36
N TYR A 345 -8.29 -10.41 5.25
CA TYR A 345 -7.28 -10.53 6.31
C TYR A 345 -7.74 -9.92 7.65
N HIS A 346 -8.66 -8.96 7.64
CA HIS A 346 -9.24 -8.40 8.86
C HIS A 346 -9.94 -9.47 9.72
N MET A 347 -10.48 -10.53 9.10
CA MET A 347 -11.06 -11.65 9.85
C MET A 347 -10.03 -12.33 10.75
N GLY A 348 -8.77 -12.46 10.29
CA GLY A 348 -7.68 -12.99 11.11
C GLY A 348 -7.33 -12.09 12.29
N VAL A 349 -7.36 -10.76 12.09
CA VAL A 349 -7.13 -9.78 13.16
C VAL A 349 -8.24 -9.85 14.20
N ILE A 350 -9.51 -9.85 13.78
CA ILE A 350 -10.64 -9.99 14.71
C ILE A 350 -10.56 -11.31 15.46
N ARG A 351 -10.25 -12.42 14.77
CA ARG A 351 -10.08 -13.73 15.40
C ARG A 351 -9.00 -13.68 16.49
N ALA A 352 -7.84 -13.10 16.21
CA ALA A 352 -6.76 -12.99 17.19
C ALA A 352 -7.16 -12.15 18.42
N LEU A 353 -7.88 -11.04 18.21
CA LEU A 353 -8.39 -10.20 19.29
C LEU A 353 -9.48 -10.90 20.11
N LEU A 354 -10.36 -11.67 19.47
CA LEU A 354 -11.39 -12.47 20.15
C LEU A 354 -10.78 -13.64 20.95
N GLU A 355 -9.83 -14.37 20.37
CA GLU A 355 -9.12 -15.46 21.07
C GLU A 355 -8.35 -14.95 22.31
N ALA A 356 -7.99 -13.67 22.33
CA ALA A 356 -7.34 -13.00 23.45
C ALA A 356 -8.31 -12.21 24.36
N ASP A 357 -9.62 -12.23 24.08
CA ASP A 357 -10.68 -11.50 24.80
C ASP A 357 -10.44 -9.99 24.93
N VAL A 358 -9.92 -9.37 23.86
CA VAL A 358 -9.56 -7.94 23.81
C VAL A 358 -10.11 -7.24 22.57
N LEU A 359 -11.11 -7.82 21.88
CA LEU A 359 -11.77 -7.16 20.75
C LEU A 359 -12.44 -5.86 21.23
N PRO A 360 -12.08 -4.68 20.68
CA PRO A 360 -12.71 -3.44 21.09
C PRO A 360 -14.19 -3.38 20.73
N ASN A 361 -14.98 -2.70 21.56
CA ASN A 361 -16.41 -2.50 21.30
C ASN A 361 -16.69 -1.41 20.26
N VAL A 362 -15.71 -0.55 19.94
CA VAL A 362 -15.82 0.44 18.86
C VAL A 362 -15.07 -0.11 17.65
N ILE A 363 -15.79 -0.34 16.55
CA ILE A 363 -15.22 -0.92 15.33
C ILE A 363 -15.63 -0.06 14.13
N SER A 364 -14.68 0.33 13.30
CA SER A 364 -14.95 1.04 12.05
C SER A 364 -14.53 0.20 10.86
N GLY A 365 -15.32 0.25 9.79
CA GLY A 365 -14.99 -0.39 8.51
C GLY A 365 -15.28 0.51 7.33
N SER A 366 -14.40 0.46 6.33
CA SER A 366 -14.50 1.19 5.05
C SER A 366 -14.30 0.20 3.91
N SER A 367 -15.05 0.31 2.81
CA SER A 367 -14.92 -0.59 1.66
C SER A 367 -14.99 -2.07 2.08
N GLY A 368 -14.04 -2.91 1.66
CA GLY A 368 -13.95 -4.31 2.11
C GLY A 368 -13.84 -4.49 3.64
N GLY A 369 -13.32 -3.50 4.37
CA GLY A 369 -13.32 -3.49 5.84
C GLY A 369 -14.72 -3.38 6.44
N SER A 370 -15.67 -2.75 5.73
CA SER A 370 -17.08 -2.65 6.15
C SER A 370 -17.77 -4.01 6.19
N ILE A 371 -17.36 -4.95 5.33
CA ILE A 371 -17.88 -6.33 5.33
C ILE A 371 -17.59 -6.99 6.68
N THR A 372 -16.33 -6.94 7.09
CA THR A 372 -15.87 -7.55 8.34
C THR A 372 -16.45 -6.81 9.56
N ALA A 373 -16.53 -5.47 9.51
CA ALA A 373 -17.14 -4.67 10.57
C ALA A 373 -18.64 -4.98 10.75
N ALA A 374 -19.39 -5.16 9.65
CA ALA A 374 -20.81 -5.51 9.71
C ALA A 374 -21.05 -6.91 10.28
N PHE A 375 -20.20 -7.89 9.96
CA PHE A 375 -20.23 -9.20 10.65
C PHE A 375 -20.05 -9.02 12.16
N ALA A 376 -19.09 -8.17 12.57
CA ALA A 376 -18.90 -7.84 13.98
C ALA A 376 -20.04 -7.01 14.58
N ALA A 377 -20.91 -6.39 13.79
CA ALA A 377 -22.08 -5.69 14.31
C ALA A 377 -23.20 -6.66 14.71
N CYS A 378 -23.47 -7.67 13.87
CA CYS A 378 -24.67 -8.51 14.00
C CYS A 378 -24.46 -9.90 14.62
N ASN A 379 -23.22 -10.26 14.97
CA ASN A 379 -22.88 -11.56 15.56
C ASN A 379 -22.22 -11.39 16.94
N THR A 380 -22.60 -12.19 17.93
CA THR A 380 -21.91 -12.22 19.24
C THR A 380 -20.46 -12.73 19.11
N ASN A 381 -19.64 -12.62 20.18
CA ASN A 381 -18.26 -13.17 20.17
C ASN A 381 -18.24 -14.65 19.75
N GLU A 382 -19.17 -15.45 20.28
CA GLU A 382 -19.28 -16.88 19.99
C GLU A 382 -19.75 -17.13 18.54
N GLU A 383 -20.75 -16.38 18.08
CA GLU A 383 -21.25 -16.51 16.70
C GLU A 383 -20.19 -16.12 15.66
N LEU A 384 -19.40 -15.07 15.94
CA LEU A 384 -18.27 -14.70 15.09
C LEU A 384 -17.29 -15.86 14.95
N LEU A 385 -16.87 -16.47 16.06
CA LEU A 385 -15.90 -17.56 16.05
C LEU A 385 -16.42 -18.84 15.38
N THR A 386 -17.70 -19.16 15.58
CA THR A 386 -18.29 -20.45 15.16
C THR A 386 -18.95 -20.41 13.79
N LYS A 387 -19.60 -19.30 13.43
CA LYS A 387 -20.39 -19.17 12.19
C LYS A 387 -19.68 -18.38 11.09
N VAL A 388 -18.91 -17.36 11.45
CA VAL A 388 -18.33 -16.39 10.50
C VAL A 388 -16.84 -16.62 10.25
N LEU A 389 -16.01 -16.75 11.28
CA LEU A 389 -14.55 -16.85 11.20
C LEU A 389 -14.08 -18.28 10.89
N VAL A 390 -14.73 -18.87 9.88
CA VAL A 390 -14.56 -20.25 9.42
C VAL A 390 -14.25 -20.27 7.92
N ASN A 391 -13.58 -21.33 7.46
CA ASN A 391 -12.97 -21.35 6.12
C ASN A 391 -13.96 -21.32 4.95
N ASP A 392 -15.21 -21.71 5.18
CA ASP A 392 -16.24 -21.82 4.15
C ASP A 392 -17.12 -20.57 4.05
N ILE A 393 -16.98 -19.57 4.93
CA ILE A 393 -17.92 -18.44 5.01
C ILE A 393 -18.09 -17.71 3.67
N SER A 394 -17.04 -17.59 2.87
CA SER A 394 -17.10 -16.91 1.57
C SER A 394 -17.73 -17.73 0.46
N THR A 395 -17.81 -19.06 0.61
CA THR A 395 -18.26 -20.02 -0.40
C THR A 395 -19.52 -20.79 -0.02
N ARG A 396 -19.94 -20.72 1.26
CA ARG A 396 -21.04 -21.50 1.84
C ARG A 396 -22.33 -21.43 1.03
N TYR A 397 -22.67 -20.25 0.53
CA TYR A 397 -23.93 -20.00 -0.16
C TYR A 397 -23.84 -20.01 -1.69
N PHE A 398 -22.73 -20.52 -2.25
CA PHE A 398 -22.60 -20.71 -3.70
C PHE A 398 -23.73 -21.55 -4.32
N PRO A 399 -24.25 -22.62 -3.67
CA PRO A 399 -25.40 -23.37 -4.19
C PRO A 399 -26.69 -22.55 -4.31
N LEU A 400 -26.85 -21.51 -3.49
CA LEU A 400 -27.99 -20.57 -3.53
C LEU A 400 -27.79 -19.44 -4.55
N GLY A 401 -26.68 -19.45 -5.29
CA GLY A 401 -26.29 -18.39 -6.21
C GLY A 401 -25.81 -17.12 -5.50
N ILE A 402 -25.47 -17.19 -4.21
CA ILE A 402 -25.07 -16.03 -3.40
C ILE A 402 -23.54 -15.98 -3.36
N ARG A 403 -22.97 -14.91 -3.94
CA ARG A 403 -21.52 -14.76 -4.12
C ARG A 403 -21.11 -13.31 -3.94
N TRP A 404 -20.08 -13.08 -3.14
CA TRP A 404 -19.49 -11.74 -2.94
C TRP A 404 -19.03 -11.10 -4.25
N PHE A 405 -18.45 -11.90 -5.15
CA PHE A 405 -18.03 -11.45 -6.47
C PHE A 405 -18.29 -12.56 -7.49
N PRO A 406 -18.82 -12.22 -8.69
CA PRO A 406 -18.99 -13.19 -9.76
C PRO A 406 -17.63 -13.66 -10.31
N PRO A 407 -17.55 -14.78 -11.05
CA PRO A 407 -16.34 -15.23 -11.72
C PRO A 407 -15.70 -14.15 -12.60
N LEU A 408 -14.38 -14.16 -12.73
CA LEU A 408 -13.62 -13.12 -13.45
C LEU A 408 -14.11 -12.92 -14.91
N LEU A 409 -14.46 -14.00 -15.61
CA LEU A 409 -14.97 -13.92 -16.99
C LEU A 409 -16.32 -13.18 -17.06
N GLU A 410 -17.20 -13.40 -16.09
CA GLU A 410 -18.49 -12.71 -16.00
C GLU A 410 -18.30 -11.24 -15.64
N GLN A 411 -17.36 -10.93 -14.74
CA GLN A 411 -16.99 -9.55 -14.41
C GLN A 411 -16.48 -8.79 -15.65
N LEU A 412 -15.62 -9.43 -16.44
CA LEU A 412 -15.09 -8.85 -17.67
C LEU A 412 -16.19 -8.64 -18.73
N ALA A 413 -17.06 -9.63 -18.93
CA ALA A 413 -18.19 -9.51 -19.84
C ALA A 413 -19.16 -8.38 -19.42
N HIS A 414 -19.43 -8.27 -18.13
CA HIS A 414 -20.28 -7.22 -17.58
C HIS A 414 -19.63 -5.83 -17.72
N CYS A 415 -18.32 -5.73 -17.50
CA CYS A 415 -17.54 -4.50 -17.67
C CYS A 415 -17.57 -4.03 -19.13
N VAL A 416 -17.39 -4.94 -20.09
CA VAL A 416 -17.52 -4.60 -21.52
C VAL A 416 -18.93 -4.10 -21.85
N LYS A 417 -19.97 -4.69 -21.25
CA LYS A 417 -21.37 -4.33 -21.54
C LYS A 417 -21.83 -3.02 -20.89
N THR A 418 -21.34 -2.70 -19.70
CA THR A 418 -21.92 -1.64 -18.84
C THR A 418 -20.93 -0.65 -18.27
N GLY A 419 -19.62 -0.90 -18.41
CA GLY A 419 -18.57 -0.11 -17.79
C GLY A 419 -18.29 -0.43 -16.31
N PHE A 420 -19.02 -1.38 -15.71
CA PHE A 420 -18.85 -1.81 -14.31
C PHE A 420 -18.54 -3.31 -14.23
N LEU A 421 -17.68 -3.71 -13.29
CA LEU A 421 -17.27 -5.11 -13.09
C LEU A 421 -18.36 -5.97 -12.44
N VAL A 422 -19.17 -5.42 -11.54
CA VAL A 422 -20.14 -6.18 -10.75
C VAL A 422 -21.50 -5.49 -10.79
N ALA A 423 -22.55 -6.28 -10.97
CA ALA A 423 -23.92 -5.78 -10.89
C ALA A 423 -24.24 -5.42 -9.44
N SER A 424 -24.56 -4.15 -9.18
CA SER A 424 -24.85 -3.72 -7.80
C SER A 424 -26.00 -4.50 -7.16
N SER A 425 -26.99 -4.96 -7.94
CA SER A 425 -28.10 -5.77 -7.44
C SER A 425 -27.68 -7.17 -6.95
N GLU A 426 -26.65 -7.77 -7.58
CA GLU A 426 -26.12 -9.07 -7.14
C GLU A 426 -25.34 -8.92 -5.84
N PHE A 427 -24.59 -7.83 -5.69
CA PHE A 427 -23.88 -7.51 -4.47
C PHE A 427 -24.84 -7.15 -3.33
N GLU A 428 -25.89 -6.36 -3.59
CA GLU A 428 -26.97 -6.05 -2.64
C GLU A 428 -27.66 -7.33 -2.16
N ARG A 429 -28.05 -8.24 -3.06
CA ARG A 429 -28.62 -9.54 -2.68
C ARG A 429 -27.68 -10.35 -1.80
N THR A 430 -26.38 -10.26 -2.06
CA THR A 430 -25.38 -10.96 -1.26
C THR A 430 -25.27 -10.35 0.13
N THR A 431 -25.07 -9.04 0.26
CA THR A 431 -24.99 -8.39 1.57
C THR A 431 -26.29 -8.56 2.36
N GLU A 432 -27.45 -8.46 1.70
CA GLU A 432 -28.76 -8.68 2.29
C GLU A 432 -28.84 -10.08 2.92
N HIS A 433 -28.38 -11.12 2.23
CA HIS A 433 -28.39 -12.48 2.78
C HIS A 433 -27.49 -12.64 4.01
N TYR A 434 -26.25 -12.13 3.98
CA TYR A 434 -25.28 -12.28 5.07
C TYR A 434 -25.62 -11.47 6.32
N TYR A 435 -26.28 -10.31 6.18
CA TYR A 435 -26.62 -9.42 7.30
C TYR A 435 -28.12 -9.47 7.66
N SER A 436 -28.75 -10.62 7.40
CA SER A 436 -30.10 -10.93 7.83
C SER A 436 -30.11 -12.14 8.77
N GLU A 437 -31.10 -12.20 9.65
CA GLU A 437 -31.27 -13.26 10.63
C GLU A 437 -32.48 -14.14 10.29
N PRO A 438 -32.35 -15.48 10.33
CA PRO A 438 -31.11 -16.26 10.45
C PRO A 438 -30.23 -16.17 9.19
N MET A 439 -28.91 -16.17 9.37
CA MET A 439 -27.96 -16.07 8.25
C MET A 439 -28.04 -17.29 7.31
N ASP A 440 -28.19 -18.50 7.85
CA ASP A 440 -28.17 -19.73 7.05
C ASP A 440 -29.55 -20.13 6.47
N ALA A 441 -30.63 -19.40 6.76
CA ALA A 441 -31.98 -19.69 6.27
C ALA A 441 -32.29 -18.99 4.94
N GLU A 442 -33.13 -19.59 4.09
CA GLU A 442 -33.67 -18.92 2.89
C GLU A 442 -34.67 -17.82 3.29
N ASP A 443 -35.60 -18.14 4.18
CA ASP A 443 -36.55 -17.19 4.74
C ASP A 443 -35.89 -16.35 5.85
N LYS A 444 -35.72 -15.05 5.58
CA LYS A 444 -35.17 -14.11 6.54
C LYS A 444 -36.27 -13.57 7.44
N THR A 445 -36.07 -13.66 8.75
CA THR A 445 -37.00 -13.11 9.76
C THR A 445 -36.76 -11.62 9.99
N MET A 446 -35.51 -11.17 9.85
CA MET A 446 -35.13 -9.78 10.10
C MET A 446 -33.90 -9.40 9.29
N GLN A 447 -33.86 -8.15 8.83
CA GLN A 447 -32.66 -7.51 8.30
C GLN A 447 -32.08 -6.58 9.37
N TYR A 448 -30.80 -6.67 9.69
CA TYR A 448 -30.27 -5.85 10.79
C TYR A 448 -30.19 -4.37 10.42
N THR A 449 -30.76 -3.51 11.26
CA THR A 449 -30.37 -2.09 11.32
C THR A 449 -29.15 -1.91 12.22
N PHE A 450 -28.50 -0.74 12.17
CA PHE A 450 -27.43 -0.42 13.12
C PHE A 450 -27.91 -0.49 14.58
N GLN A 451 -29.14 -0.05 14.86
CA GLN A 451 -29.73 -0.13 16.19
C GLN A 451 -29.95 -1.57 16.64
N ASP A 452 -30.52 -2.42 15.78
CA ASP A 452 -30.76 -3.84 16.10
C ASP A 452 -29.45 -4.57 16.43
N ALA A 453 -28.43 -4.32 15.61
CA ALA A 453 -27.10 -4.89 15.79
C ALA A 453 -26.43 -4.43 17.10
N PHE A 454 -26.56 -3.14 17.44
CA PHE A 454 -26.05 -2.61 18.71
C PHE A 454 -26.78 -3.21 19.92
N LEU A 455 -28.11 -3.37 19.86
CA LEU A 455 -28.88 -4.01 20.93
C LEU A 455 -28.49 -5.48 21.14
N LYS A 456 -28.14 -6.19 20.05
CA LYS A 456 -27.69 -7.59 20.13
C LYS A 456 -26.28 -7.74 20.70
N THR A 457 -25.33 -6.90 20.28
CA THR A 457 -23.89 -7.12 20.56
C THR A 457 -23.25 -6.11 21.50
N GLY A 458 -23.87 -4.95 21.71
CA GLY A 458 -23.28 -3.83 22.44
C GLY A 458 -22.11 -3.15 21.72
N ARG A 459 -21.81 -3.51 20.46
CA ARG A 459 -20.68 -2.95 19.71
C ARG A 459 -21.09 -1.71 18.94
N HIS A 460 -20.37 -0.62 19.14
CA HIS A 460 -20.50 0.63 18.38
C HIS A 460 -19.80 0.48 17.03
N VAL A 461 -20.48 -0.16 16.06
CA VAL A 461 -19.95 -0.31 14.71
C VAL A 461 -20.24 0.92 13.86
N CYS A 462 -19.21 1.36 13.14
CA CYS A 462 -19.23 2.50 12.24
C CYS A 462 -18.85 2.08 10.81
N ILE A 463 -19.60 2.55 9.82
CA ILE A 463 -19.29 2.32 8.39
C ILE A 463 -19.20 3.67 7.68
N THR A 464 -18.14 3.89 6.90
CA THR A 464 -17.95 5.12 6.13
C THR A 464 -18.53 5.01 4.73
N VAL A 465 -19.19 6.08 4.29
CA VAL A 465 -19.66 6.26 2.90
C VAL A 465 -19.39 7.68 2.41
N SER A 466 -19.17 7.82 1.10
CA SER A 466 -18.88 9.10 0.44
C SER A 466 -19.99 9.44 -0.56
N ALA A 467 -20.35 10.70 -0.72
CA ALA A 467 -21.36 11.10 -1.70
C ALA A 467 -20.85 10.89 -3.14
N SER A 468 -21.71 10.41 -4.05
CA SER A 468 -21.34 10.17 -5.45
C SER A 468 -21.10 11.45 -6.25
N ASP A 469 -21.83 12.53 -5.92
CA ASP A 469 -21.73 13.82 -6.60
C ASP A 469 -20.54 14.65 -6.09
N ILE A 470 -19.48 14.72 -6.91
CA ILE A 470 -18.31 15.58 -6.68
C ILE A 470 -18.62 17.05 -7.06
N THR A 471 -19.61 17.28 -7.94
CA THR A 471 -19.94 18.60 -8.54
C THR A 471 -21.06 19.36 -7.80
N GLY A 472 -21.86 18.68 -6.98
CA GLY A 472 -22.97 19.28 -6.23
C GLY A 472 -22.50 20.01 -4.97
N HIS A 473 -22.52 21.34 -4.98
CA HIS A 473 -22.02 22.21 -3.89
C HIS A 473 -22.87 22.22 -2.60
N LYS A 474 -23.80 21.27 -2.39
CA LYS A 474 -24.72 21.29 -1.23
C LYS A 474 -24.76 19.95 -0.49
N GLY A 475 -24.46 19.98 0.81
CA GLY A 475 -24.59 18.87 1.76
C GLY A 475 -23.29 18.12 2.11
N PRO A 476 -23.34 17.18 3.07
CA PRO A 476 -22.16 16.44 3.53
C PRO A 476 -21.62 15.56 2.40
N LYS A 477 -20.29 15.62 2.18
CA LYS A 477 -19.57 14.79 1.20
C LYS A 477 -19.19 13.42 1.76
N LYS A 478 -19.17 13.30 3.10
CA LYS A 478 -18.86 12.11 3.87
C LYS A 478 -19.94 11.86 4.90
N LEU A 479 -20.27 10.60 5.16
CA LEU A 479 -21.18 10.22 6.21
C LEU A 479 -20.60 9.01 6.95
N LEU A 480 -20.52 9.12 8.27
CA LEU A 480 -20.22 7.99 9.15
C LEU A 480 -21.56 7.40 9.56
N LEU A 481 -21.80 6.13 9.30
CA LEU A 481 -23.03 5.42 9.65
C LEU A 481 -22.81 4.64 10.94
N SER A 482 -23.71 4.77 11.91
CA SER A 482 -23.66 4.09 13.20
C SER A 482 -25.05 4.03 13.82
N HIS A 483 -25.20 3.31 14.94
CA HIS A 483 -26.45 3.28 15.70
C HIS A 483 -26.80 4.64 16.34
N ILE A 484 -25.83 5.55 16.56
CA ILE A 484 -26.11 6.87 17.16
C ILE A 484 -26.70 7.83 16.12
N ASN A 485 -26.06 7.93 14.97
CA ASN A 485 -26.41 8.95 13.97
C ASN A 485 -27.36 8.43 12.89
N THR A 486 -27.37 7.13 12.62
CA THR A 486 -28.20 6.48 11.60
C THR A 486 -28.79 5.15 12.10
N PRO A 487 -29.51 5.13 13.24
CA PRO A 487 -29.99 3.91 13.89
C PRO A 487 -30.81 3.00 12.97
N HIS A 488 -31.62 3.61 12.09
CA HIS A 488 -32.58 2.92 11.24
C HIS A 488 -32.01 2.40 9.92
N VAL A 489 -30.77 2.77 9.57
CA VAL A 489 -30.13 2.32 8.32
C VAL A 489 -29.81 0.83 8.41
N LEU A 490 -30.11 0.10 7.33
CA LEU A 490 -29.89 -1.34 7.22
C LEU A 490 -28.42 -1.62 6.93
N LEU A 491 -27.82 -2.53 7.70
CA LEU A 491 -26.40 -2.88 7.60
C LEU A 491 -26.03 -3.36 6.20
N TRP A 492 -26.87 -4.18 5.57
CA TRP A 492 -26.60 -4.68 4.23
C TRP A 492 -26.46 -3.57 3.18
N SER A 493 -27.28 -2.52 3.30
CA SER A 493 -27.24 -1.38 2.38
C SER A 493 -26.02 -0.51 2.65
N ALA A 494 -25.65 -0.33 3.92
CA ALA A 494 -24.45 0.39 4.31
C ALA A 494 -23.18 -0.28 3.75
N VAL A 495 -23.09 -1.62 3.84
CA VAL A 495 -21.96 -2.38 3.26
C VAL A 495 -21.99 -2.32 1.73
N ALA A 496 -23.14 -2.53 1.10
CA ALA A 496 -23.27 -2.47 -0.36
C ALA A 496 -22.79 -1.13 -0.92
N VAL A 497 -23.23 -0.03 -0.30
CA VAL A 497 -22.80 1.33 -0.64
C VAL A 497 -21.31 1.54 -0.32
N SER A 498 -20.85 1.14 0.87
CA SER A 498 -19.46 1.35 1.29
C SER A 498 -18.47 0.59 0.42
N CYS A 499 -18.85 -0.52 -0.23
CA CYS A 499 -18.01 -1.24 -1.20
C CYS A 499 -18.16 -0.74 -2.65
N SER A 500 -19.03 0.23 -2.93
CA SER A 500 -19.35 0.67 -4.30
C SER A 500 -18.28 1.61 -4.88
N LEU A 501 -17.12 1.04 -5.24
CA LEU A 501 -16.02 1.76 -5.87
C LEU A 501 -16.37 2.16 -7.31
N PRO A 502 -16.16 3.44 -7.71
CA PRO A 502 -16.28 3.88 -9.10
C PRO A 502 -15.50 2.99 -10.06
N GLY A 503 -16.15 2.52 -11.11
CA GLY A 503 -15.60 1.57 -12.09
C GLY A 503 -15.76 0.09 -11.71
N ILE A 504 -16.00 -0.23 -10.43
CA ILE A 504 -16.33 -1.60 -10.00
C ILE A 504 -17.85 -1.77 -9.89
N MET A 505 -18.52 -0.88 -9.16
CA MET A 505 -19.97 -0.88 -8.93
C MET A 505 -20.51 0.55 -9.00
N LYS A 506 -21.78 0.69 -9.41
CA LYS A 506 -22.45 1.99 -9.42
C LYS A 506 -22.83 2.39 -7.98
N GLY A 507 -22.72 3.68 -7.66
CA GLY A 507 -23.23 4.25 -6.42
C GLY A 507 -24.74 4.06 -6.22
N LYS A 508 -25.17 4.04 -4.97
CA LYS A 508 -26.52 3.63 -4.56
C LYS A 508 -27.06 4.46 -3.40
N GLN A 509 -28.38 4.39 -3.21
CA GLN A 509 -29.03 4.97 -2.04
C GLN A 509 -28.92 4.02 -0.85
N LEU A 510 -28.80 4.59 0.35
CA LEU A 510 -28.89 3.83 1.59
C LEU A 510 -30.36 3.44 1.83
N MET A 511 -30.57 2.27 2.43
CA MET A 511 -31.90 1.78 2.80
C MET A 511 -32.08 1.81 4.32
N ALA A 512 -33.28 2.13 4.78
CA ALA A 512 -33.61 2.21 6.19
C ALA A 512 -34.95 1.53 6.49
N ARG A 513 -35.14 1.11 7.74
CA ARG A 513 -36.43 0.64 8.23
C ARG A 513 -37.19 1.82 8.84
N ASP A 514 -38.41 2.07 8.36
CA ASP A 514 -39.29 3.07 8.96
C ASP A 514 -39.96 2.53 10.25
N PHE A 515 -40.76 3.36 10.91
CA PHE A 515 -41.48 2.97 12.13
C PHE A 515 -42.64 1.98 11.87
N GLU A 516 -43.07 1.84 10.62
CA GLU A 516 -44.08 0.85 10.20
C GLU A 516 -43.45 -0.52 9.91
N GLY A 517 -42.12 -0.60 9.91
CA GLY A 517 -41.36 -1.81 9.62
C GLY A 517 -41.03 -2.00 8.14
N ASN A 518 -41.41 -1.07 7.27
CA ASN A 518 -41.14 -1.14 5.85
C ASN A 518 -39.70 -0.71 5.53
N ILE A 519 -39.13 -1.30 4.48
CA ILE A 519 -37.81 -0.93 3.98
C ILE A 519 -37.99 0.19 2.96
N VAL A 520 -37.47 1.37 3.28
CA VAL A 520 -37.58 2.58 2.47
C VAL A 520 -36.21 3.18 2.17
N PRO A 521 -36.03 3.91 1.06
CA PRO A 521 -34.82 4.69 0.85
C PRO A 521 -34.60 5.67 2.00
N TYR A 522 -33.34 5.86 2.41
CA TYR A 522 -32.98 6.79 3.48
C TYR A 522 -33.21 8.23 3.03
N ALA A 523 -34.41 8.73 3.30
CA ALA A 523 -34.98 9.95 2.74
C ALA A 523 -34.24 11.24 3.14
N ALA A 524 -33.49 11.24 4.25
CA ALA A 524 -32.90 12.43 4.83
C ALA A 524 -31.89 13.14 3.90
N LEU A 525 -31.30 12.43 2.94
CA LEU A 525 -30.23 12.98 2.10
C LEU A 525 -30.52 12.89 0.59
N ASN A 526 -31.51 12.12 0.14
CA ASN A 526 -31.87 11.87 -1.28
C ASN A 526 -30.66 11.91 -2.23
N LYS A 527 -29.60 11.20 -1.86
CA LYS A 527 -28.30 11.19 -2.53
C LYS A 527 -27.89 9.76 -2.79
N GLU A 528 -27.22 9.57 -3.92
CA GLU A 528 -26.43 8.36 -4.15
C GLU A 528 -25.09 8.48 -3.42
N TRP A 529 -24.62 7.34 -2.93
CA TRP A 529 -23.40 7.19 -2.15
C TRP A 529 -22.51 6.14 -2.81
N VAL A 530 -21.22 6.28 -2.59
CA VAL A 530 -20.14 5.44 -3.10
C VAL A 530 -19.18 5.08 -1.97
N ASP A 531 -18.17 4.29 -2.31
CA ASP A 531 -17.18 3.79 -1.38
C ASP A 531 -16.57 4.88 -0.46
N GLY A 532 -16.51 4.58 0.84
CA GLY A 532 -16.00 5.48 1.86
C GLY A 532 -14.51 5.78 1.73
N SER A 533 -13.72 4.84 1.19
CA SER A 533 -12.26 4.94 1.11
C SER A 533 -11.78 5.98 0.10
N ILE A 534 -12.64 6.46 -0.80
CA ILE A 534 -12.28 7.43 -1.86
C ILE A 534 -11.88 8.78 -1.28
N GLN A 535 -12.57 9.22 -0.22
CA GLN A 535 -12.30 10.52 0.40
C GLN A 535 -11.51 10.37 1.70
N HIS A 536 -11.83 9.38 2.55
CA HIS A 536 -11.09 9.08 3.78
C HIS A 536 -11.40 7.66 4.28
N ASP A 537 -10.35 6.84 4.38
CA ASP A 537 -10.50 5.43 4.74
C ASP A 537 -10.77 5.19 6.24
N LEU A 538 -10.37 6.10 7.13
CA LEU A 538 -10.47 5.94 8.59
C LEU A 538 -10.98 7.23 9.28
N PRO A 539 -12.20 7.23 9.88
CA PRO A 539 -12.85 8.42 10.43
C PRO A 539 -12.43 8.69 11.89
N MET A 540 -11.12 8.78 12.16
CA MET A 540 -10.56 8.82 13.52
C MET A 540 -11.12 9.97 14.37
N GLU A 541 -11.20 11.19 13.85
CA GLU A 541 -11.72 12.37 14.60
C GLU A 541 -13.19 12.21 15.01
N THR A 542 -14.01 11.66 14.12
CA THR A 542 -15.44 11.45 14.39
C THR A 542 -15.64 10.34 15.41
N MET A 543 -14.80 9.31 15.39
CA MET A 543 -14.81 8.27 16.42
C MET A 543 -14.30 8.78 17.77
N ALA A 544 -13.23 9.57 17.78
CA ALA A 544 -12.69 10.18 18.99
C ALA A 544 -13.75 11.01 19.71
N SER A 545 -14.48 11.84 18.97
CA SER A 545 -15.54 12.69 19.53
C SER A 545 -16.84 11.94 19.86
N GLY A 546 -17.27 10.99 19.02
CA GLY A 546 -18.56 10.31 19.17
C GLY A 546 -18.56 9.16 20.18
N PHE A 547 -17.41 8.49 20.36
CA PHE A 547 -17.29 7.29 21.20
C PHE A 547 -16.17 7.37 22.23
N ASP A 548 -15.63 8.58 22.48
CA ASP A 548 -14.56 8.82 23.45
C ASP A 548 -13.33 7.94 23.18
N VAL A 549 -12.94 7.83 21.91
CA VAL A 549 -11.83 6.98 21.47
C VAL A 549 -10.52 7.75 21.56
N THR A 550 -9.58 7.21 22.33
CA THR A 550 -8.24 7.79 22.54
C THR A 550 -7.13 6.91 21.96
N ASN A 551 -7.45 5.68 21.56
CA ASN A 551 -6.48 4.73 21.00
C ASN A 551 -7.08 4.01 19.78
N PHE A 552 -6.26 3.79 18.75
CA PHE A 552 -6.71 3.20 17.49
C PHE A 552 -5.82 2.03 17.10
N ILE A 553 -6.42 0.86 16.93
CA ILE A 553 -5.80 -0.30 16.29
C ILE A 553 -6.20 -0.24 14.82
N VAL A 554 -5.25 -0.01 13.92
CA VAL A 554 -5.51 0.08 12.48
C VAL A 554 -5.07 -1.21 11.79
N SER A 555 -6.01 -1.92 11.18
CA SER A 555 -5.69 -3.01 10.26
C SER A 555 -5.69 -2.44 8.84
N GLN A 556 -4.49 -2.31 8.27
CA GLN A 556 -4.26 -1.70 6.96
C GLN A 556 -3.92 -2.78 5.92
N VAL A 557 -4.72 -2.86 4.85
CA VAL A 557 -4.52 -3.83 3.76
C VAL A 557 -4.45 -3.17 2.38
N ASN A 558 -4.51 -1.84 2.29
CA ASN A 558 -4.45 -1.14 1.02
C ASN A 558 -3.12 -1.43 0.28
N PRO A 559 -3.15 -2.00 -0.94
CA PRO A 559 -1.94 -2.42 -1.66
C PRO A 559 -0.92 -1.31 -1.92
N HIS A 560 -1.38 -0.06 -2.03
CA HIS A 560 -0.52 1.09 -2.25
C HIS A 560 0.12 1.62 -0.95
N VAL A 561 -0.42 1.25 0.21
CA VAL A 561 0.11 1.63 1.53
C VAL A 561 1.07 0.57 2.05
N VAL A 562 0.81 -0.72 1.79
CA VAL A 562 1.64 -1.85 2.24
C VAL A 562 3.16 -1.68 2.00
N PRO A 563 3.64 -1.17 0.84
CA PRO A 563 5.07 -0.94 0.62
C PRO A 563 5.71 0.09 1.54
N PHE A 564 4.90 0.98 2.14
CA PHE A 564 5.35 2.05 3.05
C PHE A 564 5.12 1.69 4.53
N VAL A 565 4.44 0.57 4.81
CA VAL A 565 4.23 0.01 6.17
C VAL A 565 5.18 -1.17 6.41
N GLY A 566 6.29 -1.24 5.67
CA GLY A 566 7.25 -2.34 5.73
C GLY A 566 8.00 -2.41 7.07
N ASP A 567 8.28 -3.65 7.47
CA ASP A 567 9.05 -4.06 8.66
C ASP A 567 10.45 -3.40 8.68
N ASP A 568 10.59 -2.27 9.38
CA ASP A 568 11.86 -1.87 10.01
C ASP A 568 11.94 -2.47 11.42
#